data_AF-A0A7T5RBB8-F1
#
_entry.id   AF-A0A7T5RBB8-F1
#
_cell.length_a   1.000
_cell.length_b   1.000
_cell.length_c   1.000
_cell.angle_alpha   90.00
_cell.angle_beta   90.00
_cell.angle_gamma   90.00
#
_symmetry.space_group_name_H-M   'P 1'
#
loop_
_entity.id
_entity.type
_entity.pdbx_description
1 polymer ?
#
loop_
_entity_poly.entity_id
_entity_poly.type
_entity_poly.pdbx_seq_one_letter_code
_entity_poly.pdbx_strand_id
1 'polypeptide(L)' 'MKKQKTGCRHDYKNAIQVGNVDYQCRLCGGLLDPGEWFLMNSFEFIDVDVKRETKIKKDNKKR' A
#
# COMPACT_ATOMS: atom_id res chain seq x y z
N MET A 1 22.58 28.75 11.39
CA MET A 1 21.90 28.60 10.08
C MET A 1 20.80 27.54 10.22
N LYS A 2 19.53 27.94 10.32
CA LYS A 2 18.40 27.00 10.31
C LYS A 2 18.16 26.58 8.86
N LYS A 3 18.58 25.38 8.47
CA LYS A 3 18.29 24.82 7.14
C LYS A 3 16.76 24.82 6.96
N GLN A 4 16.28 25.58 5.99
CA GLN A 4 14.89 25.51 5.53
C GLN A 4 14.62 24.04 5.19
N LYS A 5 13.72 23.40 5.94
CA LYS A 5 13.25 22.05 5.62
C LYS A 5 12.38 22.18 4.37
N THR A 6 13.01 22.19 3.20
CA THR A 6 12.36 21.73 1.97
C THR A 6 11.85 20.33 2.29
N GLY A 7 10.55 20.20 2.53
CA GLY A 7 9.95 18.94 2.95
C GLY A 7 10.38 17.84 1.98
N CYS A 8 11.08 16.84 2.49
CA CYS A 8 11.38 15.68 1.66
C CYS A 8 10.08 14.95 1.43
N ARG A 9 9.70 14.78 0.15
CA ARG A 9 8.65 13.83 -0.19
C ARG A 9 9.27 12.44 -0.08
N HIS A 10 9.09 11.83 1.09
CA HIS A 10 9.64 10.52 1.38
C HIS A 10 9.17 9.49 0.35
N ASP A 11 10.12 8.83 -0.28
CA ASP A 11 9.86 7.68 -1.14
C ASP A 11 9.83 6.41 -0.28
N TYR A 12 8.67 6.11 0.30
CA TYR A 12 8.46 4.94 1.16
C TYR A 12 8.61 3.61 0.40
N LYS A 13 8.43 3.61 -0.93
CA LYS A 13 8.51 2.41 -1.76
C LYS A 13 9.95 1.99 -2.04
N ASN A 14 10.85 2.97 -2.16
CA ASN A 14 12.29 2.74 -2.35
C ASN A 14 13.10 3.01 -1.07
N ALA A 15 12.47 2.94 0.09
CA ALA A 15 13.14 3.09 1.37
C ALA A 15 14.12 1.95 1.63
N ILE A 16 15.24 2.25 2.27
CA ILE A 16 16.27 1.27 2.63
C ILE A 16 16.02 0.84 4.06
N GLN A 17 15.94 -0.46 4.32
CA GLN A 17 15.83 -0.98 5.68
C GLN A 17 17.17 -0.80 6.41
N VAL A 18 17.12 -0.21 7.59
CA VAL A 18 18.30 0.08 8.42
C VAL A 18 18.10 -0.52 9.81
N GLY A 19 18.09 -1.84 9.90
CA GLY A 19 17.82 -2.59 11.13
C GLY A 19 16.67 -3.57 10.95
N ASN A 20 15.98 -3.91 12.04
CA ASN A 20 14.88 -4.87 11.98
C ASN A 20 13.56 -4.25 11.54
N VAL A 21 13.27 -3.01 11.97
CA VAL A 21 11.98 -2.35 11.73
C VAL A 21 12.10 -0.93 11.16
N ASP A 22 13.31 -0.36 11.19
CA ASP A 22 13.56 1.00 10.76
C ASP A 22 13.82 1.06 9.26
N TYR A 23 13.23 2.05 8.61
CA TYR A 23 13.41 2.32 7.19
C TYR A 23 13.92 3.76 7.02
N GLN A 24 14.81 3.96 6.06
CA GLN A 24 15.42 5.25 5.78
C GLN A 24 15.09 5.70 4.35
N CYS A 25 14.72 6.96 4.22
CA CYS A 25 14.52 7.59 2.93
C CYS A 25 15.87 7.76 2.22
N ARG A 26 15.98 7.22 1.02
CA ARG A 26 17.20 7.36 0.20
C ARG A 26 17.49 8.81 -0.23
N LEU A 27 16.46 9.66 -0.31
CA LEU A 27 16.57 11.03 -0.81
C LEU A 27 17.11 12.00 0.24
N CYS A 28 16.59 11.93 1.47
CA CYS A 28 17.00 12.83 2.55
C CYS A 28 17.87 12.17 3.62
N GLY A 29 18.01 10.84 3.60
CA GLY A 29 18.68 10.09 4.67
C GLY A 29 17.92 10.13 6.00
N GLY A 30 16.67 10.62 6.02
CA GLY A 30 15.82 10.64 7.21
C GLY A 30 15.23 9.26 7.48
N LEU A 31 15.10 8.91 8.76
CA LEU A 31 14.31 7.75 9.17
C LEU A 31 12.83 8.01 8.86
N LEU A 32 12.20 7.02 8.26
CA LEU A 32 10.78 7.00 7.97
C LEU A 32 10.02 6.50 9.19
N ASP A 33 8.81 7.01 9.36
CA ASP A 33 7.89 6.46 10.33
C ASP A 33 7.49 5.02 9.93
N PRO A 34 7.66 4.02 10.81
CA PRO A 34 7.33 2.64 10.49
C PRO A 34 5.85 2.43 10.14
N GLY A 35 4.96 3.20 10.76
CA GLY A 35 3.52 3.13 10.49
C GLY A 35 3.19 3.66 9.09
N GLU A 36 3.75 4.80 8.70
CA GLU A 36 3.60 5.34 7.35
C GLU A 36 4.18 4.40 6.28
N TRP A 37 5.36 3.82 6.53
CA TRP A 37 5.95 2.85 5.61
C TRP A 37 5.08 1.60 5.46
N PHE A 38 4.56 1.07 6.58
CA PHE A 38 3.66 -0.08 6.59
C PHE A 38 2.38 0.22 5.81
N LEU A 39 1.72 1.36 6.05
CA LEU A 39 0.52 1.76 5.30
C LEU A 39 0.78 1.84 3.78
N MET A 40 1.94 2.35 3.37
CA MET A 40 2.29 2.51 1.96
C MET A 40 2.73 1.20 1.28
N ASN A 41 3.19 0.19 2.03
CA ASN A 41 3.67 -1.08 1.47
C ASN A 41 2.76 -2.28 1.73
N SER A 42 1.88 -2.22 2.73
CA SER A 42 1.05 -3.36 3.17
C SER A 42 -0.38 -3.31 2.64
N PHE A 43 -0.77 -2.27 1.90
CA PHE A 43 -2.07 -2.25 1.24
C PHE A 43 -2.02 -2.94 -0.13
N GLU A 44 -2.24 -4.25 -0.14
CA GLU A 44 -2.68 -4.93 -1.35
C GLU A 44 -4.18 -4.70 -1.52
N PHE A 45 -4.57 -4.04 -2.62
CA PHE A 45 -5.97 -3.95 -3.00
C PHE A 45 -6.45 -5.35 -3.37
N ILE A 46 -7.17 -5.99 -2.45
CA ILE A 46 -7.86 -7.23 -2.74
C ILE A 46 -9.06 -6.85 -3.61
N ASP A 47 -8.96 -7.10 -4.91
CA ASP A 47 -10.08 -6.97 -5.83
C ASP A 47 -11.11 -8.03 -5.42
N VAL A 48 -12.12 -7.61 -4.66
CA VAL A 48 -13.25 -8.48 -4.33
C VAL A 48 -14.06 -8.61 -5.60
N ASP A 49 -13.69 -9.60 -6.42
CA ASP A 49 -14.53 -10.07 -7.51
C ASP A 49 -15.81 -10.60 -6.86
N VAL A 50 -16.82 -9.73 -6.76
CA VAL A 50 -18.15 -10.11 -6.30
C VAL A 50 -18.67 -11.05 -7.38
N LYS A 51 -18.35 -12.34 -7.24
CA LYS A 51 -19.02 -13.42 -7.94
C LYS A 51 -20.49 -13.27 -7.60
N ARG A 52 -21.22 -12.55 -8.45
CA ARG A 52 -22.67 -12.58 -8.50
C ARG A 52 -23.01 -13.99 -8.91
N GLU A 53 -23.16 -14.87 -7.92
CA GLU A 53 -23.79 -16.18 -8.07
C GLU A 53 -25.26 -15.94 -8.45
N THR A 54 -25.46 -15.58 -9.71
CA THR A 54 -26.80 -15.51 -10.28
C THR A 54 -27.19 -16.96 -10.53
N LYS A 55 -27.73 -17.63 -9.51
CA LYS A 55 -28.47 -18.89 -9.68
C LYS A 55 -29.74 -18.59 -10.47
N ILE A 56 -29.60 -18.35 -11.77
CA ILE A 56 -30.73 -18.45 -12.69
C ILE A 56 -31.01 -19.95 -12.83
N LYS A 57 -31.94 -20.46 -12.03
CA LYS A 57 -32.60 -21.73 -12.32
C LYS A 57 -33.25 -21.56 -13.71
N LYS A 58 -32.64 -22.17 -14.74
CA LYS A 58 -33.33 -22.41 -16.00
C LYS A 58 -34.39 -23.47 -15.72
N ASP A 59 -35.59 -23.03 -15.39
CA ASP A 59 -36.76 -23.90 -15.42
C ASP A 59 -37.10 -24.15 -16.89
N ASN A 60 -36.76 -25.36 -17.33
CA ASN A 60 -36.94 -25.82 -18.69
C ASN A 60 -38.40 -26.28 -18.83
N LYS A 61 -39.33 -25.39 -19.18
CA LYS A 61 -40.73 -25.79 -19.44
C LYS A 61 -41.05 -25.76 -20.93
N LYS A 62 -40.85 -26.93 -21.52
CA LYS A 62 -41.38 -27.36 -22.82
C LYS A 62 -42.91 -27.52 -22.70
N ARG A 63 -43.68 -26.72 -23.44
CA ARG A 63 -44.97 -27.10 -24.03
C ARG A 63 -45.40 -26.09 -25.08
#